data_AF-A0A7G8AEJ7-F1
#
_entry.id   AF-A0A7G8AEJ7-F1
#
_cell.length_a   1.000
_cell.length_b   1.000
_cell.length_c   1.000
_cell.angle_alpha   90.00
_cell.angle_beta   90.00
_cell.angle_gamma   90.00
#
_symmetry.space_group_name_H-M   'P 1'
#
loop_
_entity.id
_entity.type
_entity.pdbx_description
1 polymer ?
#
loop_
_entity_poly.entity_id
_entity_poly.type
_entity_poly.pdbx_seq_one_letter_code
_entity_poly.pdbx_strand_id
1 'polypeptide(L)'
;MDEEKTRAEVAHIEFISYGTSRIFDRRMRSLDWKRKVVTFLGVFVPLMIGCAVLSFGLEAPFLPLCITIAGVASIMQLGFSLWSLVSGWDRSYSDCMASVKENTAIYNLAGSVRKKIGKLDEAKLEILIDDLTEKFERREQEDLTLCVSDKELRYANRMSCFYFKKKCHICNVVPLTLKPGKCVCDGCGKF
;
A
#
# COMPACT_ATOMS: atom_id res chain seq x y z
N MET A 1 29.69 -21.82 4.03
CA MET A 1 28.28 -21.45 4.30
C MET A 1 27.36 -22.58 3.79
N ASP A 2 26.24 -22.90 4.45
CA ASP A 2 25.27 -23.86 3.88
C ASP A 2 24.43 -23.16 2.80
N GLU A 3 24.76 -23.39 1.53
CA GLU A 3 24.11 -22.71 0.40
C GLU A 3 22.59 -22.91 0.36
N GLU A 4 22.09 -24.06 0.81
CA GLU A 4 20.65 -24.36 0.81
C GLU A 4 19.93 -23.52 1.85
N LYS A 5 20.50 -23.42 3.05
CA LYS A 5 19.99 -22.57 4.13
C LYS A 5 20.00 -21.10 3.72
N THR A 6 21.11 -20.60 3.17
CA THR A 6 21.22 -19.22 2.69
C THR A 6 20.20 -18.91 1.59
N ARG A 7 20.00 -19.85 0.66
CA ARG A 7 19.00 -19.70 -0.39
C ARG A 7 17.57 -19.65 0.18
N ALA A 8 17.29 -20.42 1.23
CA ALA A 8 16.01 -20.40 1.91
C ALA A 8 15.75 -19.08 2.63
N GLU A 9 16.75 -18.53 3.32
CA GLU A 9 16.68 -17.23 4.02
C GLU A 9 16.43 -16.07 3.06
N VAL A 10 17.22 -15.98 1.98
CA VAL A 10 17.02 -14.94 0.94
C VAL A 10 15.64 -15.07 0.28
N ALA A 11 15.17 -16.30 0.04
CA ALA A 11 13.84 -16.55 -0.52
C ALA A 11 12.70 -16.23 0.47
N HIS A 12 12.97 -16.23 1.77
CA HIS A 12 12.03 -15.83 2.80
C HIS A 12 11.91 -14.31 2.87
N ILE A 13 13.04 -13.59 2.86
CA ILE A 13 13.07 -12.12 2.76
C ILE A 13 12.30 -11.65 1.52
N GLU A 14 12.59 -12.25 0.36
CA GLU A 14 11.90 -11.94 -0.90
C GLU A 14 10.38 -12.14 -0.80
N PHE A 15 9.94 -13.21 -0.10
CA PHE A 15 8.54 -13.55 0.08
C PHE A 15 7.81 -12.53 0.98
N ILE A 16 8.43 -12.15 2.10
CA ILE A 16 7.86 -11.19 3.04
C ILE A 16 7.81 -9.80 2.41
N SER A 17 8.93 -9.30 1.88
CA SER A 17 8.99 -7.94 1.31
C SER A 17 8.00 -7.76 0.16
N TYR A 18 7.80 -8.79 -0.69
CA TYR A 18 6.74 -8.74 -1.70
C TYR A 18 5.36 -8.58 -1.07
N GLY A 19 5.02 -9.39 -0.07
CA GLY A 19 3.73 -9.35 0.61
C GLY A 19 3.46 -8.01 1.28
N THR A 20 4.44 -7.52 2.03
CA THR A 20 4.40 -6.22 2.73
C THR A 20 4.20 -5.08 1.75
N SER A 21 4.92 -5.07 0.61
CA SER A 21 4.72 -4.05 -0.44
C SER A 21 3.28 -4.00 -0.95
N ARG A 22 2.58 -5.14 -1.03
CA ARG A 22 1.19 -5.20 -1.48
C ARG A 22 0.21 -4.64 -0.48
N ILE A 23 0.48 -4.78 0.82
CA ILE A 23 -0.35 -4.17 1.89
C ILE A 23 -0.31 -2.65 1.71
N PHE A 24 0.90 -2.09 1.69
CA PHE A 24 1.07 -0.65 1.64
C PHE A 24 0.65 -0.05 0.30
N ASP A 25 0.78 -0.75 -0.84
CA ASP A 25 0.23 -0.31 -2.13
C ASP A 25 -1.30 -0.18 -2.04
N ARG A 26 -1.99 -1.14 -1.42
CA ARG A 26 -3.44 -1.07 -1.23
C ARG A 26 -3.86 0.08 -0.33
N ARG A 27 -3.16 0.29 0.80
CA ARG A 27 -3.40 1.42 1.72
C ARG A 27 -3.19 2.76 1.02
N MET A 28 -2.05 2.89 0.33
CA MET A 28 -1.67 4.07 -0.44
C MET A 28 -2.74 4.44 -1.47
N ARG A 29 -3.24 3.50 -2.27
CA ARG A 29 -4.33 3.75 -3.24
C ARG A 29 -5.63 4.22 -2.59
N SER A 30 -5.97 3.67 -1.42
CA SER A 30 -7.16 4.13 -0.68
C SER A 30 -6.99 5.56 -0.17
N LEU A 31 -5.81 5.91 0.36
CA LEU A 31 -5.52 7.26 0.81
C LEU A 31 -5.45 8.26 -0.35
N ASP A 32 -4.83 7.88 -1.48
CA ASP A 32 -4.79 8.68 -2.70
C ASP A 32 -6.19 9.04 -3.20
N TRP A 33 -7.09 8.05 -3.26
CA TRP A 33 -8.48 8.27 -3.67
C TRP A 33 -9.18 9.27 -2.73
N LYS A 34 -9.07 9.07 -1.41
CA LYS A 34 -9.69 9.96 -0.42
C LYS A 34 -9.19 11.40 -0.58
N ARG A 35 -7.87 11.59 -0.71
CA ARG A 35 -7.24 12.91 -0.90
C ARG A 35 -7.72 13.57 -2.19
N LYS A 36 -7.74 12.84 -3.31
CA LYS A 36 -8.22 13.33 -4.60
C LYS A 36 -9.67 13.78 -4.55
N VAL A 37 -10.54 13.04 -3.87
CA VAL A 37 -11.96 13.43 -3.71
C VAL A 37 -12.09 14.73 -2.92
N VAL A 38 -11.37 14.87 -1.80
CA VAL A 38 -11.42 16.09 -0.98
C VAL A 38 -10.92 17.30 -1.78
N THR A 39 -9.78 17.18 -2.46
CA THR A 39 -9.22 18.25 -3.29
C THR A 39 -10.12 18.60 -4.47
N PHE A 40 -10.67 17.60 -5.15
CA PHE A 40 -11.58 17.80 -6.27
C PHE A 40 -12.83 18.55 -5.84
N LEU A 41 -13.48 18.14 -4.74
CA LEU A 41 -14.68 18.82 -4.23
C LEU A 41 -14.39 20.26 -3.81
N GLY A 42 -13.24 20.52 -3.20
CA GLY A 42 -12.82 21.86 -2.79
C GLY A 42 -12.63 22.84 -3.94
N VAL A 43 -12.25 22.36 -5.13
CA VAL A 43 -12.08 23.21 -6.33
C VAL A 43 -13.32 23.24 -7.21
N PHE A 44 -13.99 22.10 -7.38
CA PHE A 44 -15.13 21.94 -8.28
C PHE A 44 -16.33 22.79 -7.84
N VAL A 45 -16.66 22.78 -6.55
CA VAL A 45 -17.84 23.49 -6.03
C VAL A 45 -17.74 25.01 -6.26
N PRO A 46 -16.65 25.71 -5.86
CA PRO A 46 -16.50 27.14 -6.14
C PRO A 46 -16.47 27.46 -7.64
N LEU A 47 -15.81 26.62 -8.44
CA LEU A 47 -15.69 26.84 -9.89
C LEU A 47 -17.06 26.78 -10.57
N MET A 48 -17.90 25.80 -10.22
CA MET A 48 -19.25 25.68 -10.79
C MET A 48 -20.13 26.89 -10.44
N ILE A 49 -20.08 27.40 -9.21
CA ILE A 49 -20.83 28.60 -8.82
C ILE A 49 -20.30 29.82 -9.58
N GLY A 50 -18.97 30.00 -9.62
CA GLY A 50 -18.33 31.11 -10.32
C GLY A 50 -18.72 31.14 -11.80
N CYS A 51 -18.66 29.99 -12.48
CA CYS A 51 -19.11 29.86 -13.86
C CYS A 51 -20.61 30.14 -14.01
N ALA A 52 -21.47 29.65 -13.12
CA ALA A 52 -22.91 29.92 -13.18
C ALA A 52 -23.23 31.43 -13.06
N VAL A 53 -22.59 32.13 -12.12
CA VAL A 53 -22.74 33.58 -11.96
C VAL A 53 -22.26 34.33 -13.20
N LEU A 54 -21.11 33.94 -13.77
CA LEU A 54 -20.57 34.57 -14.98
C LEU A 54 -21.44 34.33 -16.21
N SER A 55 -22.06 33.16 -16.34
CA SER A 55 -22.88 32.80 -17.52
C SER A 55 -24.30 33.35 -17.47
N PHE A 56 -24.92 33.39 -16.29
CA PHE A 56 -26.36 33.70 -16.16
C PHE A 56 -26.65 34.99 -15.38
N GLY A 57 -25.62 35.63 -14.82
CA GLY A 57 -25.76 36.83 -13.99
C GLY A 57 -26.26 36.52 -12.57
N LEU A 58 -26.30 37.56 -11.74
CA LEU A 58 -26.67 37.45 -10.31
C LEU A 58 -28.20 37.32 -10.10
N GLU A 59 -29.01 37.67 -11.09
CA GLU A 59 -30.48 37.69 -10.97
C GLU A 59 -31.15 36.40 -11.45
N ALA A 60 -30.36 35.37 -11.79
CA ALA A 60 -30.92 34.11 -12.25
C ALA A 60 -31.74 33.42 -11.14
N PRO A 61 -32.98 32.98 -11.40
CA PRO A 61 -33.90 32.47 -10.38
C PRO A 61 -33.44 31.16 -9.72
N PHE A 62 -32.56 30.40 -10.37
CA PHE A 62 -31.99 29.16 -9.82
C PHE A 62 -30.74 29.38 -8.95
N LEU A 63 -30.16 30.58 -8.98
CA LEU A 63 -28.90 30.88 -8.29
C LEU A 63 -28.98 30.73 -6.76
N PRO A 64 -30.06 31.15 -6.06
CA PRO A 64 -30.18 30.96 -4.61
C PRO A 64 -30.15 29.48 -4.20
N LEU A 65 -30.75 28.61 -5.01
CA LEU A 65 -30.73 27.15 -4.78
C LEU A 65 -29.31 26.61 -4.93
N CYS A 66 -28.60 27.00 -6.00
CA CYS A 66 -27.21 26.61 -6.23
C CYS A 66 -26.28 27.06 -5.08
N ILE A 67 -26.44 28.30 -4.60
CA ILE A 67 -25.66 28.84 -3.47
C ILE A 67 -25.93 28.02 -2.20
N THR A 68 -27.18 27.66 -1.93
CA THR A 68 -27.54 26.86 -0.75
C THR A 68 -26.89 25.48 -0.79
N ILE A 69 -26.99 24.78 -1.93
CA ILE A 69 -26.37 23.46 -2.13
C ILE A 69 -24.85 23.57 -1.98
N ALA A 70 -24.26 24.58 -2.59
CA ALA A 70 -22.83 24.79 -2.50
C ALA A 70 -22.35 25.14 -1.09
N GLY A 71 -23.12 25.93 -0.34
CA GLY A 71 -22.82 26.26 1.06
C GLY A 71 -22.78 24.99 1.92
N VAL A 72 -23.79 24.12 1.80
CA VAL A 72 -23.81 22.82 2.48
C VAL A 72 -22.63 21.95 2.06
N ALA A 73 -22.36 21.84 0.75
CA ALA A 73 -21.23 21.08 0.23
C ALA A 73 -19.88 21.59 0.76
N SER A 74 -19.72 22.91 0.88
CA SER A 74 -18.51 23.56 1.39
C SER A 74 -18.29 23.29 2.88
N ILE A 75 -19.36 23.33 3.69
CA ILE A 75 -19.29 22.95 5.11
C ILE A 75 -18.85 21.49 5.26
N MET A 76 -19.45 20.58 4.48
CA MET A 76 -19.05 19.17 4.49
C MET A 76 -17.59 18.98 4.05
N GLN A 77 -17.16 19.67 2.99
CA GLN A 77 -15.79 19.60 2.47
C GLN A 77 -14.76 20.14 3.47
N LEU A 78 -15.07 21.22 4.19
CA LEU A 78 -14.23 21.71 5.29
C LEU A 78 -14.12 20.69 6.42
N GLY A 79 -15.23 20.03 6.80
CA GLY A 79 -15.23 18.95 7.77
C GLY A 79 -14.32 17.79 7.36
N PHE A 80 -14.41 17.34 6.10
CA PHE A 80 -13.52 16.30 5.57
C PHE A 80 -12.06 16.74 5.50
N SER A 81 -11.79 18.01 5.19
CA SER A 81 -10.43 18.53 5.11
C SER A 81 -9.77 18.57 6.49
N LEU A 82 -10.51 19.02 7.52
CA LEU A 82 -10.05 18.97 8.90
C LEU A 82 -9.82 17.52 9.36
N TRP A 83 -10.74 16.61 9.03
CA TRP A 83 -10.58 15.19 9.34
C TRP A 83 -9.33 14.59 8.69
N SER A 84 -9.08 14.89 7.41
CA SER A 84 -7.89 14.46 6.68
C SER A 84 -6.60 14.95 7.35
N LEU A 85 -6.60 16.18 7.85
CA LEU A 85 -5.47 16.77 8.54
C LEU A 85 -5.22 16.12 9.91
N VAL A 86 -6.28 16.00 10.74
CA VAL A 86 -6.20 15.41 12.09
C VAL A 86 -5.79 13.94 12.03
N SER A 87 -6.33 13.19 11.08
CA SER A 87 -5.97 11.77 10.89
C SER A 87 -4.67 11.56 10.10
N GLY A 88 -3.99 12.64 9.69
CA GLY A 88 -2.66 12.58 9.09
C GLY A 88 -2.59 11.85 7.75
N TRP A 89 -3.63 11.93 6.91
CA TRP A 89 -3.69 11.16 5.65
C TRP A 89 -2.49 11.42 4.72
N ASP A 90 -1.99 12.64 4.66
CA ASP A 90 -0.80 12.99 3.87
C ASP A 90 0.45 12.29 4.40
N ARG A 91 0.65 12.30 5.72
CA ARG A 91 1.77 11.62 6.37
C ARG A 91 1.68 10.12 6.18
N SER A 92 0.53 9.52 6.50
CA SER A 92 0.31 8.08 6.30
C SER A 92 0.48 7.65 4.84
N TYR A 93 0.08 8.49 3.87
CA TYR A 93 0.31 8.23 2.45
C TYR A 93 1.81 8.22 2.12
N SER A 94 2.56 9.22 2.60
CA SER A 94 4.02 9.30 2.41
C SER A 94 4.73 8.09 3.03
N ASP A 95 4.36 7.71 4.24
CA ASP A 95 4.95 6.58 4.95
C ASP A 95 4.64 5.25 4.22
N CYS A 96 3.40 5.07 3.76
CA CYS A 96 3.03 3.90 2.93
C CYS A 96 3.81 3.89 1.60
N MET A 97 3.97 5.04 0.95
CA MET A 97 4.74 5.15 -0.30
C MET A 97 6.20 4.77 -0.09
N ALA A 98 6.81 5.25 0.99
CA ALA A 98 8.18 4.89 1.37
C ALA A 98 8.30 3.37 1.59
N SER A 99 7.38 2.78 2.36
CA SER A 99 7.37 1.34 2.60
C SER A 99 7.19 0.53 1.31
N VAL A 100 6.31 0.94 0.39
CA VAL A 100 6.16 0.28 -0.92
C VAL A 100 7.46 0.31 -1.70
N LYS A 101 8.11 1.48 -1.78
CA LYS A 101 9.34 1.67 -2.53
C LYS A 101 10.47 0.79 -1.98
N GLU A 102 10.70 0.85 -0.67
CA GLU A 102 11.79 0.15 -0.02
C GLU A 102 11.57 -1.37 0.00
N ASN A 103 10.36 -1.84 0.33
CA ASN A 103 10.06 -3.27 0.27
C ASN A 103 10.18 -3.81 -1.16
N THR A 104 9.81 -3.03 -2.18
CA THR A 104 10.02 -3.41 -3.59
C THR A 104 11.50 -3.48 -3.93
N ALA A 105 12.32 -2.55 -3.44
CA ALA A 105 13.76 -2.57 -3.63
C ALA A 105 14.40 -3.82 -2.97
N ILE A 106 14.01 -4.15 -1.75
CA ILE A 106 14.46 -5.34 -1.00
C ILE A 106 14.06 -6.62 -1.73
N TYR A 107 12.79 -6.74 -2.15
CA TYR A 107 12.32 -7.90 -2.92
C TYR A 107 13.13 -8.10 -4.22
N ASN A 108 13.37 -7.03 -4.98
CA ASN A 108 14.17 -7.11 -6.20
C ASN A 108 15.63 -7.48 -5.91
N LEU A 109 16.22 -6.90 -4.86
CA LEU A 109 17.58 -7.20 -4.42
C LEU A 109 17.69 -8.67 -4.00
N ALA A 110 16.79 -9.18 -3.15
CA ALA A 110 16.74 -10.57 -2.72
C ALA A 110 16.61 -11.53 -3.91
N GLY A 111 15.72 -11.22 -4.87
CA GLY A 111 15.59 -11.99 -6.10
C GLY A 111 16.86 -11.99 -6.95
N SER A 112 17.64 -10.90 -6.93
CA SER A 112 18.94 -10.81 -7.61
C SER A 112 20.05 -11.60 -6.89
N VAL A 113 20.10 -11.53 -5.56
CA VAL A 113 21.05 -12.27 -4.72
C VAL A 113 20.79 -13.77 -4.85
N ARG A 114 19.53 -14.20 -4.79
CA ARG A 114 19.15 -15.62 -4.98
C ARG A 114 19.66 -16.22 -6.28
N LYS A 115 19.67 -15.45 -7.39
CA LYS A 115 20.18 -15.88 -8.71
C LYS A 115 21.70 -15.97 -8.79
N LYS A 116 22.40 -15.32 -7.84
CA LYS A 116 23.86 -15.23 -7.73
C LYS A 116 24.48 -16.26 -6.79
N ILE A 117 23.68 -16.88 -5.90
CA ILE A 117 24.12 -18.00 -5.05
C ILE A 117 24.67 -19.13 -5.93
N GLY A 118 25.90 -19.58 -5.65
CA GLY A 118 26.63 -20.58 -6.43
C GLY A 118 27.31 -20.05 -7.71
N LYS A 119 27.25 -18.74 -7.98
CA LYS A 119 27.92 -18.09 -9.13
C LYS A 119 28.93 -17.02 -8.74
N LEU A 120 28.82 -16.48 -7.54
CA LEU A 120 29.75 -15.49 -6.99
C LEU A 120 30.70 -16.17 -6.01
N ASP A 121 31.83 -15.51 -5.82
CA ASP A 121 32.76 -15.78 -4.73
C ASP A 121 32.06 -15.63 -3.37
N GLU A 122 32.42 -16.49 -2.40
CA GLU A 122 31.74 -16.61 -1.11
C GLU A 122 31.79 -15.28 -0.33
N ALA A 123 32.94 -14.60 -0.31
CA ALA A 123 33.11 -13.32 0.37
C ALA A 123 32.22 -12.22 -0.22
N LYS A 124 32.07 -12.18 -1.55
CA LYS A 124 31.18 -11.20 -2.21
C LYS A 124 29.71 -11.51 -1.97
N LEU A 125 29.36 -12.79 -1.88
CA LEU A 125 28.01 -13.23 -1.60
C LEU A 125 27.59 -12.86 -0.17
N GLU A 126 28.49 -13.07 0.80
CA GLU A 126 28.28 -12.71 2.20
C GLU A 126 28.00 -11.21 2.37
N ILE A 127 28.80 -10.34 1.74
CA ILE A 127 28.59 -8.88 1.76
C ILE A 127 27.19 -8.50 1.22
N LEU A 128 26.73 -9.17 0.16
CA LEU A 128 25.41 -8.90 -0.42
C LEU A 128 24.26 -9.39 0.47
N ILE A 129 24.46 -10.49 1.20
CA ILE A 129 23.46 -11.03 2.12
C ILE A 129 23.38 -10.16 3.36
N ASP A 130 24.52 -9.68 3.87
CA ASP A 130 24.58 -8.79 5.02
C ASP A 130 23.89 -7.45 4.70
N ASP A 131 24.21 -6.82 3.57
CA ASP A 131 23.52 -5.61 3.09
C ASP A 131 22.01 -5.82 2.89
N LEU A 132 21.60 -6.99 2.37
CA LEU A 132 20.18 -7.33 2.21
C LEU A 132 19.47 -7.47 3.57
N THR A 133 20.12 -8.14 4.52
CA THR A 133 19.58 -8.41 5.86
C THR A 133 19.47 -7.12 6.66
N GLU A 134 20.49 -6.29 6.67
CA GLU A 134 20.46 -4.97 7.31
C GLU A 134 19.33 -4.10 6.74
N LYS A 135 19.18 -4.07 5.42
CA LYS A 135 18.08 -3.34 4.76
C LYS A 135 16.72 -3.88 5.17
N PHE A 136 16.57 -5.19 5.22
CA PHE A 136 15.32 -5.85 5.61
C PHE A 136 14.95 -5.55 7.06
N GLU A 137 15.86 -5.76 8.01
CA GLU A 137 15.63 -5.53 9.43
C GLU A 137 15.32 -4.06 9.73
N ARG A 138 16.08 -3.14 9.12
CA ARG A 138 15.82 -1.70 9.26
C ARG A 138 14.41 -1.34 8.79
N ARG A 139 13.96 -1.90 7.66
CA ARG A 139 12.61 -1.62 7.15
C ARG A 139 11.52 -2.29 7.97
N GLU A 140 11.77 -3.49 8.48
CA GLU A 140 10.83 -4.14 9.39
C GLU A 140 10.59 -3.28 10.65
N GLN A 141 11.65 -2.72 11.24
CA GLN A 141 11.52 -1.80 12.38
C GLN A 141 10.70 -0.55 12.07
N GLU A 142 10.87 0.03 10.88
CA GLU A 142 10.08 1.18 10.45
C GLU A 142 8.61 0.80 10.18
N ASP A 143 8.37 -0.33 9.51
CA ASP A 143 7.04 -0.81 9.15
C ASP A 143 6.20 -1.21 10.38
N LEU A 144 6.84 -1.62 11.49
CA LEU A 144 6.17 -1.88 12.77
C LEU A 144 5.38 -0.66 13.27
N THR A 145 5.86 0.55 12.98
CA THR A 145 5.18 1.79 13.40
C THR A 145 3.90 2.07 12.61
N LEU A 146 3.69 1.36 11.49
CA LEU A 146 2.55 1.57 10.59
C LEU A 146 1.34 0.67 10.93
N CYS A 147 1.40 -0.09 12.02
CA CYS A 147 0.28 -0.88 12.57
C CYS A 147 -0.42 -1.74 11.50
N VAL A 148 0.22 -2.81 11.05
CA VAL A 148 -0.36 -3.77 10.12
C VAL A 148 -1.34 -4.70 10.84
N SER A 149 -2.57 -4.82 10.32
CA SER A 149 -3.57 -5.71 10.91
C SER A 149 -3.38 -7.17 10.49
N ASP A 150 -3.85 -8.13 11.29
CA ASP A 150 -3.84 -9.56 10.93
C ASP A 150 -4.52 -9.84 9.58
N LYS A 151 -5.58 -9.09 9.28
CA LYS A 151 -6.30 -9.17 8.01
C LYS A 151 -5.37 -8.83 6.83
N GLU A 152 -4.51 -7.84 7.00
CA GLU A 152 -3.55 -7.43 5.99
C GLU A 152 -2.38 -8.39 5.89
N LEU A 153 -1.92 -8.96 7.01
CA LEU A 153 -0.91 -10.03 7.01
C LEU A 153 -1.41 -11.25 6.21
N ARG A 154 -2.67 -11.67 6.40
CA ARG A 154 -3.30 -12.74 5.61
C ARG A 154 -3.38 -12.40 4.12
N TYR A 155 -3.71 -11.15 3.81
CA TYR A 155 -3.71 -10.64 2.44
C TYR A 155 -2.30 -10.70 1.83
N ALA A 156 -1.27 -10.19 2.51
CA ALA A 156 0.12 -10.27 2.07
C ALA A 156 0.55 -11.71 1.81
N ASN A 157 0.30 -12.60 2.77
CA ASN A 157 0.67 -14.01 2.65
C ASN A 157 0.00 -14.66 1.43
N ARG A 158 -1.30 -14.39 1.18
CA ARG A 158 -1.97 -14.90 -0.03
C ARG A 158 -1.36 -14.31 -1.31
N MET A 159 -1.08 -13.02 -1.34
CA MET A 159 -0.45 -12.36 -2.49
C MET A 159 0.92 -12.99 -2.81
N SER A 160 1.74 -13.21 -1.79
CA SER A 160 3.05 -13.86 -1.93
C SER A 160 2.91 -15.33 -2.33
N CYS A 161 2.03 -16.11 -1.70
CA CYS A 161 1.77 -17.50 -2.10
C CYS A 161 1.32 -17.62 -3.56
N PHE A 162 0.43 -16.73 -4.02
CA PHE A 162 -0.01 -16.67 -5.42
C PHE A 162 1.14 -16.34 -6.37
N TYR A 163 1.92 -15.29 -6.06
CA TYR A 163 3.01 -14.83 -6.92
C TYR A 163 4.14 -15.84 -7.03
N PHE A 164 4.59 -16.40 -5.90
CA PHE A 164 5.68 -17.39 -5.84
C PHE A 164 5.21 -18.83 -6.08
N LYS A 165 3.91 -19.06 -6.31
CA LYS A 165 3.30 -20.39 -6.43
C LYS A 165 3.64 -21.31 -5.24
N LYS A 166 3.77 -20.74 -4.04
CA LYS A 166 4.06 -21.46 -2.80
C LYS A 166 2.77 -21.90 -2.11
N LYS A 167 2.82 -23.04 -1.44
CA LYS A 167 1.73 -23.52 -0.58
C LYS A 167 1.61 -22.62 0.65
N CYS A 168 0.38 -22.32 1.07
CA CYS A 168 0.18 -21.68 2.37
C CYS A 168 0.61 -22.63 3.50
N HIS A 169 1.31 -22.11 4.50
CA HIS A 169 1.78 -22.93 5.63
C HIS A 169 0.64 -23.54 6.49
N ILE A 170 -0.58 -22.99 6.42
CA ILE A 170 -1.73 -23.50 7.18
C ILE A 170 -2.53 -24.52 6.38
N CYS A 171 -2.98 -24.15 5.17
CA CYS A 171 -3.89 -25.00 4.41
C CYS A 171 -3.20 -25.87 3.36
N ASN A 172 -1.90 -25.71 3.13
CA ASN A 172 -1.11 -26.43 2.13
C ASN A 172 -1.61 -26.31 0.68
N VAL A 173 -2.53 -25.38 0.39
CA VAL A 173 -3.04 -25.09 -0.95
C VAL A 173 -2.26 -23.91 -1.56
N VAL A 174 -1.94 -24.00 -2.85
CA VAL A 174 -1.45 -22.85 -3.64
C VAL A 174 -2.67 -22.04 -4.10
N PRO A 175 -2.80 -20.76 -3.72
CA PRO A 175 -3.92 -19.93 -4.16
C PRO A 175 -3.93 -19.81 -5.69
N LEU A 176 -5.09 -20.08 -6.31
CA LEU A 176 -5.30 -19.88 -7.75
C LEU A 176 -5.88 -18.50 -8.07
N THR A 177 -6.37 -17.79 -7.05
CA THR A 177 -7.01 -16.48 -7.18
C THR A 177 -6.48 -15.53 -6.12
N LEU A 178 -6.42 -14.24 -6.45
CA LEU A 178 -6.09 -13.17 -5.49
C LEU A 178 -7.23 -12.92 -4.49
N LYS A 179 -8.47 -13.21 -4.87
CA LYS A 179 -9.65 -13.11 -3.98
C LYS A 179 -9.71 -14.31 -3.04
N PRO A 180 -10.12 -14.13 -1.77
CA PRO A 180 -10.15 -15.20 -0.77
C PRO A 180 -11.00 -16.42 -1.17
N GLY A 181 -12.02 -16.23 -2.01
CA GLY A 181 -12.86 -17.32 -2.52
C GLY A 181 -13.50 -18.12 -1.38
N LYS A 182 -13.52 -19.45 -1.50
CA LYS A 182 -13.99 -20.38 -0.44
C LYS A 182 -12.93 -20.69 0.63
N CYS A 183 -11.77 -20.04 0.61
CA CYS A 183 -10.68 -20.37 1.51
C CYS A 183 -10.87 -19.69 2.88
N VAL A 184 -11.09 -20.49 3.92
CA VAL A 184 -11.38 -20.04 5.30
C VAL A 184 -10.15 -20.18 6.23
N CYS A 185 -8.96 -20.41 5.66
CA CYS A 185 -7.69 -20.49 6.41
C CYS A 185 -7.34 -19.15 7.09
N ASP A 186 -6.76 -19.20 8.29
CA ASP A 186 -6.27 -18.01 9.00
C ASP A 186 -4.93 -17.47 8.46
N GLY A 187 -4.35 -18.13 7.45
CA GLY A 187 -3.07 -17.74 6.83
C GLY A 187 -3.25 -17.06 5.48
N CYS A 188 -4.19 -17.53 4.67
CA CYS A 188 -4.34 -17.17 3.26
C CYS A 188 -5.76 -16.74 2.86
N GLY A 189 -6.67 -16.71 3.83
CA GLY A 189 -8.10 -16.51 3.70
C GLY A 189 -8.57 -15.50 4.73
N LYS A 190 -9.88 -15.28 4.81
CA LYS A 190 -10.50 -14.32 5.77
C LYS A 190 -9.84 -12.92 5.75
N PHE A 191 -9.76 -12.29 4.58
CA PHE A 191 -9.36 -10.89 4.41
C PHE A 191 -10.16 -10.15 3.33
#